data_AF-A9LSS6-F1
#
_entry.id   AF-A9LSS6-F1
#
_cell.length_a   1.000
_cell.length_b   1.000
_cell.length_c   1.000
_cell.angle_alpha   90.00
_cell.angle_beta   90.00
_cell.angle_gamma   90.00
#
_symmetry.space_group_name_H-M   'P 1'
#
loop_
_entity.id
_entity.type
_entity.pdbx_description
1 polymer ?
#
loop_
_entity_poly.entity_id
_entity_poly.type
_entity_poly.pdbx_seq_one_letter_code
_entity_poly.pdbx_strand_id
1 'polypeptide(L)'
;QAFKTMRTLRALRPLRAMSRMQGMRVVVNALVQAIPSIFNVLLVCLIFWLIFAIMGVQLFAGKYFKCVDKNKTTLSHEIIPDVNACVAENYTWENSPMNFDHVGKAYLCLFQVATFKGWIQIMNDAIDSREVGKQPIRETNIYMYLYFVFFIIFGSFFTLNLFIGVIIDNFNEQKKKAGGSLEMFMTEDQKKYYNAMKKMGSKKPLKAIPRPRWRPQAIVFEIVTNKKFDMIIMLFIGFNMLTMTLDHYKQTDTFSAVLDYLNMIFICIFSSECLM
;
A
#
# COMPACT_ATOMS: atom_id res chain seq x y z
N GLN A 1 -4.01 28.28 28.30
CA GLN A 1 -4.05 26.99 27.57
C GLN A 1 -3.15 26.97 26.33
N ALA A 2 -3.13 28.02 25.49
CA ALA A 2 -2.30 28.12 24.28
C ALA A 2 -0.78 27.88 24.49
N PHE A 3 -0.20 28.39 25.58
CA PHE A 3 1.22 28.17 25.90
C PHE A 3 1.58 26.70 26.23
N LYS A 4 0.60 25.88 26.66
CA LYS A 4 0.78 24.45 26.88
C LYS A 4 0.81 23.70 25.54
N THR A 5 -0.02 24.13 24.58
CA THR A 5 -0.03 23.60 23.19
C THR A 5 1.25 23.96 22.45
N MET A 6 1.83 25.16 22.61
CA MET A 6 3.11 25.50 21.96
C MET A 6 4.30 24.63 22.41
N ARG A 7 4.22 23.98 23.58
CA ARG A 7 5.26 23.03 24.01
C ARG A 7 5.30 21.78 23.13
N THR A 8 4.19 21.40 22.49
CA THR A 8 4.16 20.26 21.56
C THR A 8 4.93 20.56 20.27
N LEU A 9 5.07 21.83 19.86
CA LEU A 9 5.88 22.24 18.69
C LEU A 9 7.37 21.90 18.84
N ARG A 10 7.86 21.60 20.05
CA ARG A 10 9.21 21.06 20.26
C ARG A 10 9.41 19.71 19.54
N ALA A 11 8.34 18.99 19.23
CA ALA A 11 8.38 17.80 18.39
C ALA A 11 8.87 18.08 16.95
N LEU A 12 8.85 19.34 16.48
CA LEU A 12 9.38 19.73 15.17
C LEU A 12 10.90 19.97 15.16
N ARG A 13 11.58 19.94 16.32
CA ARG A 13 13.04 20.14 16.40
C ARG A 13 13.87 19.18 15.51
N PRO A 14 13.48 17.90 15.30
CA PRO A 14 14.16 17.02 14.36
C PRO A 14 14.17 17.51 12.90
N LEU A 15 13.22 18.39 12.50
CA LEU A 15 13.25 19.00 11.16
C LEU A 15 14.53 19.81 10.91
N ARG A 16 15.13 20.40 11.95
CA ARG A 16 16.41 21.12 11.87
C ARG A 16 17.60 20.17 11.65
N ALA A 17 17.49 18.90 12.07
CA ALA A 17 18.51 17.89 11.77
C ALA A 17 18.43 17.44 10.31
N MET A 18 17.21 17.36 9.74
CA MET A 18 17.02 17.01 8.32
C MET A 18 17.66 18.01 7.36
N SER A 19 17.71 19.30 7.70
CA SER A 19 18.41 20.31 6.88
C SER A 19 19.95 20.19 6.94
N ARG A 20 20.51 19.45 7.92
CA ARG A 20 21.95 19.21 8.06
C ARG A 20 22.41 17.95 7.33
N MET A 21 21.53 16.94 7.20
CA MET A 21 21.81 15.71 6.46
C MET A 21 21.66 15.96 4.96
N GLN A 22 22.77 15.92 4.21
CA GLN A 22 22.78 16.19 2.78
C GLN A 22 21.78 15.32 1.98
N GLY A 23 21.69 14.01 2.27
CA GLY A 23 20.75 13.12 1.59
C GLY A 23 19.28 13.47 1.83
N MET A 24 18.89 13.77 3.07
CA MET A 24 17.52 14.16 3.41
C MET A 24 17.15 15.53 2.80
N ARG A 25 18.10 16.47 2.79
CA ARG A 25 17.90 17.79 2.17
C ARG A 25 17.57 17.70 0.68
N VAL A 26 18.25 16.83 -0.05
CA VAL A 26 18.00 16.62 -1.49
C VAL A 26 16.56 16.11 -1.72
N VAL A 27 16.12 15.11 -0.96
CA VAL A 27 14.76 14.55 -1.06
C VAL A 27 13.69 15.59 -0.71
N VAL A 28 13.85 16.30 0.42
CA VAL A 28 12.87 17.32 0.86
C VAL A 28 12.77 18.47 -0.15
N ASN A 29 13.90 18.93 -0.70
CA ASN A 29 13.89 19.98 -1.72
C ASN A 29 13.12 19.55 -2.99
N ALA A 30 13.31 18.31 -3.44
CA ALA A 30 12.57 17.76 -4.59
C ALA A 30 11.05 17.69 -4.31
N LEU A 31 10.66 17.28 -3.10
CA LEU A 31 9.24 17.25 -2.69
C LEU A 31 8.64 18.66 -2.61
N VAL A 32 9.35 19.62 -2.04
CA VAL A 32 8.87 21.01 -1.93
C VAL A 32 8.67 21.64 -3.30
N GLN A 33 9.52 21.33 -4.28
CA GLN A 33 9.35 21.78 -5.66
C GLN A 33 8.12 21.19 -6.36
N ALA A 34 7.63 20.03 -5.91
CA ALA A 34 6.41 19.41 -6.45
C ALA A 34 5.11 19.95 -5.83
N ILE A 35 5.18 20.65 -4.68
CA ILE A 35 4.00 21.14 -3.95
C ILE A 35 3.06 22.01 -4.82
N PRO A 36 3.52 22.98 -5.61
CA PRO A 36 2.63 23.83 -6.40
C PRO A 36 1.80 23.02 -7.42
N SER A 37 2.43 22.06 -8.10
CA SER A 37 1.75 21.17 -9.04
C SER A 37 0.73 20.28 -8.34
N ILE A 38 1.09 19.72 -7.18
CA ILE A 38 0.19 18.91 -6.35
C ILE A 38 -1.02 19.73 -5.88
N PHE A 39 -0.81 20.98 -5.47
CA PHE A 39 -1.89 21.85 -4.98
C PHE A 39 -2.92 22.12 -6.08
N ASN A 40 -2.49 22.34 -7.32
CA ASN A 40 -3.40 22.52 -8.45
C ASN A 40 -4.30 21.29 -8.67
N VAL A 41 -3.73 20.09 -8.61
CA VAL A 41 -4.50 18.84 -8.72
C VAL A 41 -5.46 18.68 -7.56
N LEU A 42 -4.99 18.91 -6.33
CA LEU A 42 -5.82 18.82 -5.13
C LEU A 42 -7.04 19.73 -5.25
N LEU A 43 -6.86 20.96 -5.75
CA LEU A 43 -7.96 21.91 -5.94
C LEU A 43 -8.98 21.39 -6.96
N VAL A 44 -8.54 20.85 -8.09
CA VAL A 44 -9.43 20.23 -9.08
C VAL A 44 -10.19 19.04 -8.47
N CYS A 45 -9.49 18.17 -7.72
CA CYS A 45 -10.10 17.04 -7.03
C CYS A 45 -11.15 17.48 -6.00
N LEU A 46 -10.86 18.52 -5.21
CA LEU A 46 -11.79 19.07 -4.22
C LEU A 46 -13.04 19.65 -4.91
N ILE A 47 -12.90 20.42 -5.98
CA ILE A 47 -14.05 20.95 -6.73
C ILE A 47 -14.91 19.81 -7.28
N PHE A 48 -14.28 18.77 -7.82
CA PHE A 48 -15.01 17.62 -8.34
C PHE A 48 -15.74 16.84 -7.23
N TRP A 49 -15.07 16.60 -6.10
CA TRP A 49 -15.65 15.94 -4.93
C TRP A 49 -16.76 16.78 -4.29
N LEU A 50 -16.73 18.11 -4.42
CA LEU A 50 -17.80 18.98 -3.92
C LEU A 50 -19.16 18.65 -4.53
N ILE A 51 -19.20 18.32 -5.82
CA ILE A 51 -20.44 17.98 -6.54
C ILE A 51 -21.07 16.74 -5.90
N PHE A 52 -20.26 15.69 -5.70
CA PHE A 52 -20.71 14.47 -5.02
C PHE A 52 -21.05 14.74 -3.55
N ALA A 53 -20.27 15.57 -2.84
CA ALA A 53 -20.55 15.89 -1.45
C ALA A 53 -21.91 16.58 -1.27
N ILE A 54 -22.23 17.57 -2.12
CA ILE A 54 -23.52 18.26 -2.10
C ILE A 54 -24.64 17.28 -2.46
N MET A 55 -24.46 16.46 -3.50
CA MET A 55 -25.44 15.45 -3.89
C MET A 55 -25.70 14.45 -2.75
N GLY A 56 -24.65 13.94 -2.10
CA GLY A 56 -24.74 13.03 -0.97
C GLY A 56 -25.45 13.66 0.23
N VAL A 57 -25.22 14.94 0.52
CA VAL A 57 -25.96 15.67 1.56
C VAL A 57 -27.46 15.71 1.22
N GLN A 58 -27.83 16.02 -0.02
CA GLN A 58 -29.25 16.04 -0.42
C GLN A 58 -29.91 14.66 -0.36
N LEU A 59 -29.16 13.59 -0.64
CA LEU A 59 -29.69 12.23 -0.63
C LEU A 59 -29.79 11.64 0.79
N PHE A 60 -28.81 11.90 1.67
CA PHE A 60 -28.58 11.10 2.87
C PHE A 60 -28.57 11.90 4.20
N ALA A 61 -28.61 13.25 4.17
CA ALA A 61 -28.58 14.05 5.40
C ALA A 61 -29.74 13.68 6.35
N GLY A 62 -29.42 13.46 7.62
CA GLY A 62 -30.39 13.11 8.66
C GLY A 62 -30.96 11.69 8.58
N LYS A 63 -30.55 10.86 7.60
CA LYS A 63 -31.11 9.52 7.39
C LYS A 63 -30.25 8.37 7.93
N TYR A 64 -29.05 8.67 8.42
CA TYR A 64 -28.08 7.69 8.95
C TYR A 64 -28.28 7.37 10.44
N PHE A 65 -29.37 7.86 11.02
CA PHE A 65 -29.73 7.60 12.40
C PHE A 65 -30.40 6.23 12.55
N LYS A 66 -30.16 5.60 13.69
CA LYS A 66 -30.73 4.30 14.04
C LYS A 66 -30.94 4.17 15.54
N CYS A 67 -32.02 3.48 15.91
CA CYS A 67 -32.26 3.12 17.30
C CYS A 67 -31.35 1.95 17.70
N VAL A 68 -30.60 2.12 18.78
CA VAL A 68 -29.70 1.11 19.34
C VAL A 68 -30.01 0.84 20.80
N ASP A 69 -29.83 -0.42 21.19
CA ASP A 69 -29.93 -0.86 22.59
C ASP A 69 -28.66 -0.49 23.39
N LYS A 70 -28.66 -0.73 24.70
CA LYS A 70 -27.54 -0.50 25.64
C LYS A 70 -26.23 -1.17 25.19
N ASN A 71 -26.34 -2.28 24.44
CA ASN A 71 -25.20 -3.00 23.86
C ASN A 71 -24.77 -2.49 22.47
N LYS A 72 -25.28 -1.34 22.00
CA LYS A 72 -25.01 -0.74 20.68
C LYS A 72 -25.44 -1.60 19.48
N THR A 73 -26.37 -2.52 19.69
CA THR A 73 -26.99 -3.31 18.62
C THR A 73 -28.17 -2.56 18.02
N THR A 74 -28.23 -2.48 16.70
CA THR A 74 -29.36 -1.88 15.96
C THR A 74 -30.61 -2.73 16.07
N LEU A 75 -31.71 -2.12 16.51
CA LEU A 75 -33.01 -2.80 16.67
C LEU A 75 -33.73 -2.96 15.32
N SER A 76 -34.60 -3.98 15.22
CA SER A 76 -35.42 -4.20 14.02
C SER A 76 -36.53 -3.15 13.89
N HIS A 77 -36.84 -2.77 12.65
CA HIS A 77 -37.92 -1.83 12.34
C HIS A 77 -39.31 -2.35 12.70
N GLU A 78 -39.48 -3.67 12.88
CA GLU A 78 -40.75 -4.28 13.28
C GLU A 78 -41.10 -3.98 14.74
N ILE A 79 -40.07 -3.81 15.58
CA ILE A 79 -40.21 -3.50 17.01
C ILE A 79 -40.25 -1.98 17.19
N ILE A 80 -39.30 -1.27 16.56
CA ILE A 80 -39.17 0.19 16.67
C ILE A 80 -39.21 0.80 15.26
N PRO A 81 -40.37 1.33 14.82
CA PRO A 81 -40.51 1.87 13.47
C PRO A 81 -39.92 3.28 13.29
N ASP A 82 -39.84 4.08 14.35
CA ASP A 82 -39.47 5.48 14.30
C ASP A 82 -38.79 5.98 15.58
N VAL A 83 -38.29 7.22 15.53
CA VAL A 83 -37.61 7.87 16.67
C VAL A 83 -38.51 7.99 17.92
N ASN A 84 -39.82 8.21 17.74
CA ASN A 84 -40.75 8.36 18.86
C ASN A 84 -40.89 7.04 19.62
N ALA A 85 -41.04 5.90 18.91
CA ALA A 85 -41.04 4.59 19.53
C ALA A 85 -39.70 4.26 20.22
N CYS A 86 -38.56 4.66 19.62
CA CYS A 86 -37.24 4.46 20.21
C CYS A 86 -37.11 5.16 21.57
N VAL A 87 -37.56 6.41 21.66
CA VAL A 87 -37.51 7.21 22.89
C VAL A 87 -38.55 6.75 23.91
N ALA A 88 -39.74 6.35 23.46
CA ALA A 88 -40.80 5.84 24.35
C ALA A 88 -40.36 4.56 25.09
N GLU A 89 -39.63 3.67 24.42
CA GLU A 89 -39.07 2.44 25.00
C GLU A 89 -37.72 2.66 25.70
N ASN A 90 -37.31 3.92 25.89
CA ASN A 90 -36.08 4.31 26.61
C ASN A 90 -34.78 3.76 25.97
N TYR A 91 -34.76 3.62 24.64
CA TYR A 91 -33.57 3.31 23.84
C TYR A 91 -32.88 4.60 23.35
N THR A 92 -31.71 4.44 22.72
CA THR A 92 -30.93 5.57 22.22
C THR A 92 -31.00 5.69 20.70
N TRP A 93 -31.42 6.85 20.20
CA TRP A 93 -31.40 7.20 18.79
C TRP A 93 -30.04 7.81 18.43
N GLU A 94 -29.17 7.04 17.77
CA GLU A 94 -27.78 7.42 17.52
C GLU A 94 -27.52 7.62 16.02
N ASN A 95 -26.70 8.63 15.70
CA ASN A 95 -26.24 8.87 14.35
C ASN A 95 -24.97 8.07 14.06
N SER A 96 -24.82 7.61 12.82
CA SER A 96 -23.60 6.97 12.37
C SER A 96 -22.42 7.96 12.39
N PRO A 97 -21.22 7.59 12.87
CA PRO A 97 -20.10 8.53 13.03
C PRO A 97 -19.66 9.21 11.72
N MET A 98 -19.73 8.45 10.62
CA MET A 98 -19.53 8.89 9.25
C MET A 98 -20.90 9.03 8.60
N ASN A 99 -21.28 10.25 8.24
CA ASN A 99 -22.58 10.58 7.67
C ASN A 99 -22.49 11.75 6.68
N PHE A 100 -23.61 12.08 6.06
CA PHE A 100 -23.74 13.14 5.04
C PHE A 100 -24.55 14.34 5.55
N ASP A 101 -24.57 14.63 6.85
CA ASP A 101 -25.41 15.71 7.40
C ASP A 101 -24.99 17.11 6.92
N HIS A 102 -23.71 17.29 6.60
CA HIS A 102 -23.19 18.51 5.98
C HIS A 102 -21.97 18.21 5.11
N VAL A 103 -21.62 19.16 4.24
CA VAL A 103 -20.58 19.00 3.21
C VAL A 103 -19.23 18.56 3.79
N GLY A 104 -18.79 19.12 4.92
CA GLY A 104 -17.53 18.71 5.57
C GLY A 104 -17.49 17.23 6.00
N LYS A 105 -18.60 16.69 6.53
CA LYS A 105 -18.72 15.27 6.90
C LYS A 105 -18.87 14.39 5.66
N ALA A 106 -19.58 14.87 4.64
CA ALA A 106 -19.66 14.23 3.34
C ALA A 106 -18.28 14.06 2.69
N TYR A 107 -17.39 15.07 2.76
CA TYR A 107 -16.01 14.94 2.29
C TYR A 107 -15.23 13.82 3.00
N LEU A 108 -15.38 13.69 4.32
CA LEU A 108 -14.74 12.61 5.08
C LEU A 108 -15.29 11.24 4.68
N CYS A 109 -16.60 11.15 4.44
CA CYS A 109 -17.23 9.91 3.95
C CYS A 109 -16.73 9.55 2.55
N LEU A 110 -16.72 10.51 1.62
CA LEU A 110 -16.20 10.32 0.27
C LEU A 110 -14.71 9.95 0.28
N PHE A 111 -13.92 10.50 1.20
CA PHE A 111 -12.52 10.10 1.38
C PHE A 111 -12.37 8.63 1.82
N GLN A 112 -13.19 8.16 2.75
CA GLN A 112 -13.20 6.75 3.16
C GLN A 112 -13.63 5.81 2.03
N VAL A 113 -14.62 6.23 1.23
CA VAL A 113 -15.06 5.49 0.04
C VAL A 113 -13.95 5.47 -1.02
N ALA A 114 -13.30 6.60 -1.30
CA ALA A 114 -12.25 6.70 -2.30
C ALA A 114 -11.01 5.84 -1.96
N THR A 115 -10.68 5.71 -0.67
CA THR A 115 -9.58 4.87 -0.17
C THR A 115 -9.96 3.41 0.04
N PHE A 116 -11.23 3.05 -0.12
CA PHE A 116 -11.79 1.73 0.19
C PHE A 116 -11.53 1.28 1.63
N LYS A 117 -11.49 2.22 2.59
CA LYS A 117 -11.32 1.94 4.02
C LYS A 117 -12.49 2.53 4.81
N GLY A 118 -13.26 1.67 5.49
CA GLY A 118 -14.48 2.09 6.22
C GLY A 118 -15.71 2.30 5.32
N TRP A 119 -15.58 2.12 4.00
CA TRP A 119 -16.61 2.37 3.01
C TRP A 119 -17.88 1.50 3.15
N ILE A 120 -17.72 0.26 3.62
CA ILE A 120 -18.83 -0.70 3.75
C ILE A 120 -19.92 -0.17 4.69
N GLN A 121 -19.53 0.39 5.85
CA GLN A 121 -20.50 0.92 6.82
C GLN A 121 -21.26 2.11 6.24
N ILE A 122 -20.56 3.03 5.56
CA ILE A 122 -21.17 4.19 4.91
C ILE A 122 -22.18 3.76 3.84
N MET A 123 -21.86 2.72 3.07
CA MET A 123 -22.73 2.21 2.02
C MET A 123 -23.93 1.44 2.59
N ASN A 124 -23.72 0.63 3.63
CA ASN A 124 -24.81 -0.04 4.33
C ASN A 124 -25.79 0.98 4.92
N ASP A 125 -25.30 2.03 5.57
CA ASP A 125 -26.15 3.09 6.12
C ASP A 125 -26.91 3.85 5.01
N ALA A 126 -26.36 3.98 3.80
CA ALA A 126 -27.06 4.58 2.66
C ALA A 126 -28.15 3.68 2.07
N ILE A 127 -27.86 2.40 1.83
CA ILE A 127 -28.83 1.47 1.21
C ILE A 127 -29.97 1.10 2.17
N ASP A 128 -29.71 1.14 3.48
CA ASP A 128 -30.71 0.89 4.50
C ASP A 128 -31.53 2.15 4.84
N SER A 129 -31.11 3.31 4.34
CA SER A 129 -31.73 4.61 4.65
C SER A 129 -33.11 4.78 4.02
N ARG A 130 -34.00 5.44 4.78
CA ARG A 130 -35.38 5.77 4.38
C ARG A 130 -35.63 7.28 4.47
N GLU A 131 -36.65 7.67 5.24
CA GLU A 131 -36.97 9.05 5.57
C GLU A 131 -36.33 9.45 6.90
N VAL A 132 -36.22 10.76 7.13
CA VAL A 132 -35.67 11.28 8.39
C VAL A 132 -36.58 10.87 9.55
N GLY A 133 -35.98 10.35 10.63
CA GLY A 133 -36.70 9.92 11.84
C GLY A 133 -37.37 8.54 11.75
N LYS A 134 -37.18 7.80 10.64
CA LYS A 134 -37.64 6.41 10.49
C LYS A 134 -36.47 5.43 10.70
N GLN A 135 -36.76 4.27 11.30
CA GLN A 135 -35.75 3.23 11.49
C GLN A 135 -35.31 2.67 10.11
N PRO A 136 -34.01 2.50 9.87
CA PRO A 136 -33.51 1.91 8.63
C PRO A 136 -33.99 0.46 8.47
N ILE A 137 -34.21 0.07 7.22
CA ILE A 137 -34.62 -1.29 6.84
C ILE A 137 -33.58 -1.81 5.86
N ARG A 138 -33.08 -3.01 6.11
CA ARG A 138 -32.04 -3.64 5.29
C ARG A 138 -32.43 -3.60 3.81
N GLU A 139 -31.55 -3.02 2.98
CA GLU A 139 -31.65 -3.00 1.51
C GLU A 139 -32.92 -2.35 0.93
N THR A 140 -33.63 -1.53 1.72
CA THR A 140 -34.85 -0.85 1.25
C THR A 140 -34.60 0.12 0.08
N ASN A 141 -33.39 0.66 -0.03
CA ASN A 141 -33.00 1.62 -1.08
C ASN A 141 -31.74 1.15 -1.81
N ILE A 142 -31.80 -0.07 -2.36
CA ILE A 142 -30.68 -0.73 -3.04
C ILE A 142 -30.08 0.09 -4.20
N TYR A 143 -30.86 0.96 -4.86
CA TYR A 143 -30.37 1.78 -5.96
C TYR A 143 -29.29 2.79 -5.55
N MET A 144 -29.15 3.09 -4.25
CA MET A 144 -28.11 3.98 -3.73
C MET A 144 -26.69 3.43 -3.94
N TYR A 145 -26.52 2.13 -4.22
CA TYR A 145 -25.25 1.58 -4.71
C TYR A 145 -24.73 2.33 -5.95
N LEU A 146 -25.62 2.76 -6.85
CA LEU A 146 -25.23 3.45 -8.08
C LEU A 146 -24.51 4.77 -7.80
N TYR A 147 -24.93 5.52 -6.77
CA TYR A 147 -24.26 6.75 -6.36
C TYR A 147 -22.78 6.50 -6.02
N PHE A 148 -22.50 5.46 -5.24
CA PHE A 148 -21.12 5.11 -4.86
C PHE A 148 -20.32 4.53 -6.03
N VAL A 149 -20.94 3.73 -6.90
CA VAL A 149 -20.29 3.22 -8.12
C VAL A 149 -19.86 4.38 -9.03
N PHE A 150 -20.75 5.34 -9.28
CA PHE A 150 -20.41 6.53 -10.05
C PHE A 150 -19.31 7.37 -9.39
N PHE A 151 -19.36 7.54 -8.06
CA PHE A 151 -18.28 8.21 -7.33
C PHE A 151 -16.95 7.45 -7.39
N ILE A 152 -16.93 6.12 -7.35
CA ILE A 152 -15.69 5.35 -7.44
C ILE A 152 -15.08 5.47 -8.84
N ILE A 153 -15.90 5.37 -9.90
CA ILE A 153 -15.45 5.47 -11.28
C ILE A 153 -14.97 6.89 -11.60
N PHE A 154 -15.78 7.91 -11.34
CA PHE A 154 -15.46 9.28 -11.72
C PHE A 154 -14.70 10.04 -10.65
N GLY A 155 -14.97 9.78 -9.38
CA GLY A 155 -14.35 10.47 -8.24
C GLY A 155 -13.04 9.85 -7.82
N SER A 156 -12.94 8.54 -7.63
CA SER A 156 -11.71 7.90 -7.14
C SER A 156 -10.72 7.61 -8.28
N PHE A 157 -11.16 6.90 -9.33
CA PHE A 157 -10.25 6.49 -10.40
C PHE A 157 -9.70 7.67 -11.20
N PHE A 158 -10.54 8.65 -11.56
CA PHE A 158 -10.06 9.84 -12.28
C PHE A 158 -9.11 10.70 -11.44
N THR A 159 -9.41 10.93 -10.15
CA THR A 159 -8.54 11.76 -9.31
C THR A 159 -7.21 11.10 -8.99
N LEU A 160 -7.18 9.78 -8.75
CA LEU A 160 -5.93 9.03 -8.57
C LEU A 160 -5.08 9.06 -9.85
N ASN A 161 -5.69 8.86 -11.02
CA ASN A 161 -4.97 8.91 -12.29
C ASN A 161 -4.43 10.31 -12.60
N LEU A 162 -5.21 11.37 -12.35
CA LEU A 162 -4.76 12.75 -12.52
C LEU A 162 -3.60 13.08 -11.56
N PHE A 163 -3.70 12.65 -10.31
CA PHE A 163 -2.67 12.84 -9.30
C PHE A 163 -1.37 12.13 -9.66
N ILE A 164 -1.45 10.85 -10.06
CA ILE A 164 -0.30 10.08 -10.53
C ILE A 164 0.30 10.74 -11.79
N GLY A 165 -0.53 11.17 -12.74
CA GLY A 165 -0.10 11.84 -13.97
C GLY A 165 0.73 13.10 -13.68
N VAL A 166 0.22 14.00 -12.84
CA VAL A 166 0.93 15.24 -12.50
C VAL A 166 2.20 14.99 -11.69
N ILE A 167 2.19 13.99 -10.79
CA ILE A 167 3.42 13.60 -10.08
C ILE A 167 4.47 13.08 -11.07
N ILE A 168 4.08 12.21 -12.00
CA ILE A 168 4.99 11.67 -13.01
C ILE A 168 5.53 12.78 -13.92
N ASP A 169 4.68 13.73 -14.33
CA ASP A 169 5.11 14.86 -15.15
C ASP A 169 6.08 15.78 -14.40
N ASN A 170 5.77 16.12 -13.14
CA ASN A 170 6.66 16.91 -12.30
C ASN A 170 7.99 16.16 -12.05
N PHE A 171 7.92 14.86 -11.81
CA PHE A 171 9.09 14.00 -11.66
C PHE A 171 9.94 13.95 -12.92
N ASN A 172 9.32 13.84 -14.09
CA ASN A 172 9.99 13.87 -15.38
C ASN A 172 10.62 15.23 -15.67
N GLU A 173 9.99 16.33 -15.26
CA GLU A 173 10.54 17.67 -15.37
C GLU A 173 11.78 17.84 -14.46
N GLN A 174 11.69 17.43 -13.21
CA GLN A 174 12.83 17.47 -12.29
C GLN A 174 13.96 16.53 -12.76
N LYS A 175 13.63 15.35 -13.30
CA LYS A 175 14.59 14.44 -13.93
C LYS A 175 15.34 15.08 -15.10
N LYS A 176 14.66 15.84 -15.97
CA LYS A 176 15.30 16.57 -17.08
C LYS A 176 16.29 17.62 -16.56
N LYS A 177 15.95 18.33 -15.47
CA LYS A 177 16.83 19.33 -14.85
C LYS A 177 18.02 18.70 -14.13
N ALA A 178 17.85 17.52 -13.54
CA ALA A 178 18.85 16.83 -12.72
C ALA A 178 19.76 15.85 -13.48
N GLY A 179 19.62 15.70 -14.81
CA GLY A 179 20.46 14.81 -15.62
C GLY A 179 20.12 13.30 -15.54
N GLY A 180 19.21 12.90 -14.63
CA GLY A 180 18.77 11.51 -14.47
C GLY A 180 17.87 11.27 -13.26
N SER A 181 17.07 10.20 -13.28
CA SER A 181 16.08 9.89 -12.23
C SER A 181 16.73 9.57 -10.88
N LEU A 182 17.87 8.88 -10.90
CA LEU A 182 18.58 8.48 -9.69
C LEU A 182 19.42 9.65 -9.15
N GLU A 183 19.98 10.46 -10.04
CA GLU A 183 20.86 11.57 -9.70
C GLU A 183 20.15 12.68 -8.93
N MET A 184 18.84 12.81 -9.11
CA MET A 184 18.00 13.75 -8.36
C MET A 184 17.91 13.46 -6.87
N PHE A 185 18.06 12.20 -6.43
CA PHE A 185 17.94 11.79 -5.02
C PHE A 185 19.27 11.47 -4.35
N MET A 186 20.37 11.57 -5.08
CA MET A 186 21.70 11.22 -4.58
C MET A 186 22.49 12.48 -4.21
N THR A 187 23.31 12.37 -3.17
CA THR A 187 24.37 13.37 -2.90
C THR A 187 25.48 13.28 -3.95
N GLU A 188 26.28 14.33 -4.09
CA GLU A 188 27.39 14.37 -5.04
C GLU A 188 28.40 13.23 -4.82
N ASP A 189 28.66 12.83 -3.58
CA ASP A 189 29.54 11.71 -3.29
C ASP A 189 28.89 10.36 -3.62
N GLN A 190 27.59 10.18 -3.35
CA GLN A 190 26.84 8.99 -3.77
C GLN A 190 26.83 8.83 -5.30
N LYS A 191 26.71 9.93 -6.05
CA LYS A 191 26.83 9.92 -7.53
C LYS A 191 28.17 9.37 -7.99
N LYS A 192 29.28 9.76 -7.35
CA LYS A 192 30.62 9.23 -7.68
C LYS A 192 30.70 7.72 -7.43
N TYR A 193 30.21 7.24 -6.28
CA TYR A 193 30.16 5.81 -5.97
C TYR A 193 29.29 5.03 -6.95
N TYR A 194 28.09 5.54 -7.27
CA TYR A 194 27.20 4.94 -8.27
C TYR A 194 27.86 4.83 -9.64
N ASN A 195 28.52 5.90 -10.10
CA ASN A 195 29.23 5.91 -11.38
C ASN A 195 30.41 4.94 -11.41
N ALA A 196 31.13 4.77 -10.29
CA ALA A 196 32.18 3.76 -10.16
C ALA A 196 31.60 2.34 -10.23
N MET A 197 30.52 2.05 -9.50
CA MET A 197 29.84 0.75 -9.55
C MET A 197 29.28 0.43 -10.94
N LYS A 198 28.66 1.41 -11.61
CA LYS A 198 28.16 1.27 -12.98
C LYS A 198 29.28 0.91 -13.96
N LYS A 199 30.46 1.51 -13.82
CA LYS A 199 31.65 1.17 -14.61
C LYS A 199 32.17 -0.23 -14.31
N MET A 200 32.14 -0.68 -13.06
CA MET A 200 32.54 -2.05 -12.69
C MET A 200 31.59 -3.10 -13.31
N GLY A 201 30.28 -2.86 -13.30
CA GLY A 201 29.31 -3.78 -13.91
C GLY A 201 29.48 -3.96 -15.43
N SER A 202 29.98 -2.93 -16.13
CA SER A 202 30.25 -2.99 -17.57
C SER A 202 31.53 -3.77 -17.94
N LYS A 203 32.41 -4.03 -16.97
CA LYS A 203 33.65 -4.77 -17.18
C LYS A 203 33.46 -6.22 -16.79
N LYS A 204 33.47 -7.12 -17.78
CA LYS A 204 33.58 -8.56 -17.49
C LYS A 204 35.02 -8.85 -17.08
N PRO A 205 35.29 -9.36 -15.86
CA PRO A 205 36.63 -9.84 -15.54
C PRO A 205 36.96 -11.02 -16.45
N LEU A 206 38.13 -10.97 -17.11
CA LEU A 206 38.66 -12.11 -17.85
C LEU A 206 39.17 -13.13 -16.84
N LYS A 207 38.36 -14.15 -16.53
CA LYS A 207 38.82 -15.33 -15.79
C LYS A 207 39.53 -16.27 -16.76
N ALA A 208 40.86 -16.31 -16.69
CA ALA A 208 41.60 -17.51 -17.06
C ALA A 208 42.45 -17.88 -15.85
N ILE A 209 41.90 -18.74 -14.98
CA ILE A 209 42.65 -19.31 -13.87
C ILE A 209 43.66 -20.29 -14.50
N PRO A 210 44.96 -20.21 -14.18
CA PRO A 210 45.94 -21.11 -14.76
C PRO A 210 45.69 -22.55 -14.29
N ARG A 211 45.78 -23.52 -15.21
CA ARG A 211 45.61 -24.95 -14.92
C ARG A 211 46.71 -25.41 -13.93
N PRO A 212 46.37 -26.12 -12.84
CA PRO A 212 47.34 -26.61 -11.88
C PRO A 212 48.25 -27.69 -12.50
N ARG A 213 49.49 -27.79 -12.00
CA ARG A 213 50.52 -28.73 -12.52
C ARG A 213 50.34 -30.17 -12.02
N TRP A 214 49.72 -30.36 -10.85
CA TRP A 214 49.54 -31.67 -10.24
C TRP A 214 48.32 -32.39 -10.85
N ARG A 215 48.48 -33.66 -11.23
CA ARG A 215 47.51 -34.39 -12.07
C ARG A 215 46.12 -34.53 -11.43
N PRO A 216 45.95 -34.93 -10.15
CA PRO A 216 44.63 -35.00 -9.52
C PRO A 216 43.91 -33.64 -9.45
N GLN A 217 44.63 -32.56 -9.13
CA GLN A 217 44.09 -31.20 -9.15
C GLN A 217 43.69 -30.74 -10.56
N ALA A 218 44.44 -31.15 -11.59
CA ALA A 218 44.12 -30.82 -12.98
C ALA A 218 42.83 -31.50 -13.47
N ILE A 219 42.54 -32.71 -12.99
CA ILE A 219 41.30 -33.44 -13.31
C ILE A 219 40.10 -32.73 -12.66
N VAL A 220 40.19 -32.38 -11.37
CA VAL A 220 39.12 -31.64 -10.67
C VAL A 220 38.87 -30.29 -11.33
N PHE A 221 39.94 -29.56 -11.69
CA PHE A 221 39.85 -28.29 -12.40
C PHE A 221 39.10 -28.40 -13.73
N GLU A 222 39.31 -29.47 -14.50
CA GLU A 222 38.62 -29.71 -15.77
C GLU A 222 37.13 -30.04 -15.59
N ILE A 223 36.76 -30.70 -14.48
CA ILE A 223 35.36 -30.99 -14.14
C ILE A 223 34.64 -29.71 -13.72
N VAL A 224 35.18 -28.95 -12.76
CA VAL A 224 34.55 -27.75 -12.20
C VAL A 224 34.45 -26.62 -13.23
N THR A 225 35.41 -26.51 -14.15
CA THR A 225 35.40 -25.48 -15.20
C THR A 225 34.45 -25.83 -16.37
N ASN A 226 33.88 -27.05 -16.39
CA ASN A 226 33.01 -27.49 -17.48
C ASN A 226 31.60 -26.89 -17.37
N LYS A 227 31.14 -26.21 -18.42
CA LYS A 227 29.78 -25.65 -18.51
C LYS A 227 28.65 -26.68 -18.24
N LYS A 228 28.87 -27.95 -18.57
CA LYS A 228 27.89 -29.02 -18.32
C LYS A 228 27.74 -29.32 -16.83
N PHE A 229 28.84 -29.30 -16.08
CA PHE A 229 28.83 -29.49 -14.63
C PHE A 229 28.08 -28.33 -13.95
N ASP A 230 28.39 -27.09 -14.34
CA ASP A 230 27.68 -25.88 -13.89
C ASP A 230 26.16 -25.95 -14.16
N MET A 231 25.75 -26.40 -15.35
CA MET A 231 24.33 -26.60 -15.68
C MET A 231 23.63 -27.64 -14.79
N ILE A 232 24.33 -28.72 -14.41
CA ILE A 232 23.80 -29.76 -13.52
C ILE A 232 23.60 -29.20 -12.11
N ILE A 233 24.57 -28.43 -11.59
CA ILE A 233 24.44 -27.79 -10.27
C ILE A 233 23.28 -26.78 -10.26
N MET A 234 23.14 -25.98 -11.32
CA MET A 234 22.01 -25.06 -11.48
C MET A 234 20.65 -25.79 -11.49
N LEU A 235 20.58 -26.98 -12.08
CA LEU A 235 19.37 -27.82 -12.05
C LEU A 235 19.06 -28.31 -10.61
N PHE A 236 20.07 -28.74 -9.86
CA PHE A 236 19.89 -29.16 -8.46
C PHE A 236 19.47 -28.01 -7.54
N ILE A 237 19.94 -26.78 -7.77
CA ILE A 237 19.44 -25.59 -7.08
C ILE A 237 17.94 -25.42 -7.34
N GLY A 238 17.50 -25.58 -8.59
CA GLY A 238 16.08 -25.54 -8.96
C GLY A 238 15.25 -26.62 -8.26
N PHE A 239 15.76 -27.86 -8.19
CA PHE A 239 15.07 -28.94 -7.49
C PHE A 239 15.02 -28.75 -5.96
N ASN A 240 16.09 -28.26 -5.35
CA ASN A 240 16.10 -27.92 -3.92
C ASN A 240 15.10 -26.80 -3.59
N MET A 241 14.98 -25.79 -4.47
CA MET A 241 13.94 -24.77 -4.33
C MET A 241 12.54 -25.38 -4.45
N LEU A 242 12.33 -26.31 -5.38
CA LEU A 242 11.05 -27.01 -5.55
C LEU A 242 10.70 -27.83 -4.31
N THR A 243 11.65 -28.56 -3.72
CA THR A 243 11.37 -29.34 -2.49
C THR A 243 10.97 -28.45 -1.33
N MET A 244 11.59 -27.27 -1.17
CA MET A 244 11.16 -26.28 -0.16
C MET A 244 9.75 -25.73 -0.41
N THR A 245 9.24 -25.75 -1.65
CA THR A 245 7.86 -25.32 -1.94
C THR A 245 6.80 -26.40 -1.66
N LEU A 246 7.21 -27.65 -1.45
CA LEU A 246 6.30 -28.77 -1.18
C LEU A 246 5.89 -28.88 0.29
N ASP A 247 6.58 -28.16 1.20
CA ASP A 247 6.23 -28.08 2.61
C ASP A 247 4.84 -27.47 2.81
N HIS A 248 3.99 -28.16 3.58
CA HIS A 248 2.63 -27.69 3.88
C HIS A 248 2.18 -28.04 5.31
N TYR A 249 1.20 -27.28 5.81
CA TYR A 249 0.69 -27.46 7.17
C TYR A 249 -0.05 -28.80 7.31
N LYS A 250 0.24 -29.55 8.39
CA LYS A 250 -0.29 -30.90 8.69
C LYS A 250 0.06 -31.96 7.64
N GLN A 251 1.26 -31.91 7.10
CA GLN A 251 1.78 -32.99 6.27
C GLN A 251 1.99 -34.28 7.09
N THR A 252 1.92 -35.44 6.43
CA THR A 252 2.12 -36.73 7.09
C THR A 252 3.58 -36.86 7.53
N ASP A 253 3.83 -37.57 8.64
CA ASP A 253 5.19 -37.80 9.15
C ASP A 253 6.08 -38.47 8.09
N THR A 254 5.49 -39.33 7.26
CA THR A 254 6.17 -39.96 6.11
C THR A 254 6.61 -38.95 5.05
N PHE A 255 5.79 -37.94 4.78
CA PHE A 255 6.08 -36.91 3.79
C PHE A 255 7.16 -35.95 4.31
N SER A 256 7.08 -35.54 5.58
CA SER A 256 8.15 -34.79 6.26
C SER A 256 9.48 -35.53 6.19
N ALA A 257 9.50 -36.82 6.55
CA ALA A 257 10.72 -37.62 6.53
C ALA A 257 11.34 -37.69 5.12
N VAL A 258 10.52 -37.89 4.07
CA VAL A 258 11.00 -37.92 2.68
C VAL A 258 11.61 -36.57 2.27
N LEU A 259 10.99 -35.45 2.64
CA LEU A 259 11.54 -34.13 2.38
C LEU A 259 12.86 -33.88 3.14
N ASP A 260 12.96 -34.32 4.39
CA ASP A 260 14.19 -34.22 5.17
C ASP A 260 15.34 -35.04 4.56
N TYR A 261 15.06 -36.26 4.08
CA TYR A 261 16.05 -37.07 3.36
C TYR A 261 16.51 -36.39 2.06
N LEU A 262 15.58 -35.80 1.30
CA LEU A 262 15.92 -35.04 0.08
C LEU A 262 16.77 -33.81 0.39
N ASN A 263 16.45 -33.07 1.46
CA ASN A 263 17.24 -31.93 1.92
C ASN A 263 18.67 -32.35 2.31
N MET A 264 18.83 -33.48 3.01
CA MET A 264 20.16 -34.01 3.33
C MET A 264 20.97 -34.38 2.08
N ILE A 265 20.32 -34.94 1.04
CA ILE A 265 20.98 -35.23 -0.24
C ILE A 265 21.48 -33.94 -0.90
N PHE A 266 20.66 -32.87 -0.94
CA PHE A 266 21.09 -31.59 -1.50
C PHE A 266 22.24 -30.95 -0.71
N ILE A 267 22.24 -31.04 0.63
CA ILE A 267 23.35 -30.56 1.46
C ILE A 267 24.65 -31.27 1.10
N CYS A 268 24.64 -32.59 0.89
CA CYS A 268 25.81 -33.34 0.46
C CYS A 268 26.29 -32.93 -0.94
N ILE A 269 25.38 -32.70 -1.88
CA ILE A 269 25.71 -32.26 -3.25
C ILE A 269 26.37 -30.87 -3.21
N PHE A 270 25.80 -29.89 -2.51
CA PHE A 270 26.37 -28.55 -2.43
C PHE A 270 27.65 -28.49 -1.60
N SER A 271 27.78 -29.32 -0.57
CA SER A 271 29.02 -29.41 0.21
C SER A 271 30.15 -30.04 -0.62
N SER A 272 29.84 -31.04 -1.45
CA SER A 272 30.85 -31.65 -2.33
C SER A 272 31.25 -30.71 -3.48
N GLU A 273 30.31 -29.95 -4.05
CA GLU A 273 30.61 -28.89 -5.04
C GLU A 273 31.52 -27.80 -4.47
N CYS A 274 31.25 -27.32 -3.25
CA CYS A 274 32.08 -26.32 -2.58
C CYS A 274 33.51 -26.81 -2.25
N LEU A 275 33.70 -28.12 -2.05
CA LEU A 275 34.99 -28.73 -1.75
C LEU A 275 35.85 -29.03 -2.99
N MET A 276 35.24 -29.12 -4.18
CA MET A 276 35.92 -29.40 -5.46
C MET A 276 36.52 -28.13 -6.07
#